data_AF-A0A379YN27-F1
#
_entry.id   AF-A0A379YN27-F1
#
_cell.length_a   1.000
_cell.length_b   1.000
_cell.length_c   1.000
_cell.angle_alpha   90.00
_cell.angle_beta   90.00
_cell.angle_gamma   90.00
#
_symmetry.space_group_name_H-M   'P 1'
#
loop_
_entity.id
_entity.type
_entity.pdbx_description
1 polymer ?
#
loop_
_entity_poly.entity_id
_entity_poly.type
_entity_poly.pdbx_seq_one_letter_code
_entity_poly.pdbx_strand_id
1 'polypeptide(L)'
;MNRDFTFTIKSSSFDEDYNPSESTRITTNFANLARGENRRENLRNTLVMINNRFNTLAHWDNPKADRYSVELEIISVEMRIEDQGASFPVIEILKTNILDKKTQKRIEGIVGNNFSSYVRDYDFSVLLPAHNKKHGGIYHSG
;
A
#
# COMPACT_ATOMS: atom_id res chain seq x y z
N MET A 1 -30.62 -5.43 -24.67
CA MET A 1 -30.80 -4.99 -23.28
C MET A 1 -29.45 -4.52 -22.79
N ASN A 2 -29.25 -3.21 -22.64
CA ASN A 2 -27.98 -2.62 -22.20
C ASN A 2 -28.03 -2.55 -20.67
N ARG A 3 -27.03 -3.09 -19.97
CA ARG A 3 -26.91 -2.89 -18.53
C ARG A 3 -26.03 -1.67 -18.34
N ASP A 4 -26.57 -0.64 -17.70
CA ASP A 4 -25.80 0.55 -17.41
C ASP A 4 -24.90 0.29 -16.19
N PHE A 5 -23.64 0.73 -16.31
CA PHE A 5 -22.62 0.61 -15.27
C PHE A 5 -22.26 2.01 -14.81
N THR A 6 -22.21 2.22 -13.49
CA THR A 6 -21.69 3.45 -12.89
C THR A 6 -20.37 3.17 -12.19
N PHE A 7 -19.37 4.02 -12.43
CA PHE A 7 -18.08 3.96 -11.74
C PHE A 7 -17.99 5.05 -10.69
N THR A 8 -17.51 4.70 -9.50
CA THR A 8 -17.16 5.66 -8.43
C THR A 8 -15.68 5.56 -8.15
N ILE A 9 -14.98 6.70 -8.17
CA ILE A 9 -13.57 6.78 -7.77
C ILE A 9 -13.51 7.32 -6.35
N LYS A 10 -12.81 6.62 -5.47
CA LYS A 10 -12.55 7.02 -4.09
C LYS A 10 -11.05 7.14 -3.87
N SER A 11 -10.68 8.07 -3.00
CA SER A 11 -9.32 8.29 -2.52
C SER A 11 -9.33 8.12 -1.00
N SER A 12 -8.38 7.34 -0.47
CA SER A 12 -8.15 7.22 0.97
C SER A 12 -6.66 7.31 1.28
N SER A 13 -6.35 7.88 2.45
CA SER A 13 -4.98 7.94 2.95
C SER A 13 -4.50 6.55 3.36
N PHE A 14 -3.28 6.18 2.96
CA PHE A 14 -2.56 5.03 3.49
C PHE A 14 -1.51 5.52 4.48
N ASP A 15 -1.94 5.70 5.72
CA ASP A 15 -1.14 6.13 6.86
C ASP A 15 -1.18 5.09 8.00
N GLU A 16 -0.63 5.42 9.17
CA GLU A 16 -0.64 4.52 10.33
C GLU A 16 -2.04 4.24 10.89
N ASP A 17 -3.02 5.06 10.55
CA ASP A 17 -4.41 4.92 10.96
C ASP A 17 -5.27 4.22 9.91
N TYR A 18 -4.73 3.91 8.73
CA TYR A 18 -5.43 3.21 7.65
C TYR A 18 -6.08 1.89 8.13
N ASN A 19 -7.40 1.85 8.10
CA ASN A 19 -8.20 0.70 8.50
C ASN A 19 -9.06 0.24 7.32
N PRO A 20 -8.74 -0.91 6.70
CA PRO A 20 -9.52 -1.40 5.56
C PRO A 20 -10.94 -1.77 6.00
N SER A 21 -11.93 -1.53 5.14
CA SER A 21 -13.30 -1.99 5.38
C SER A 21 -13.40 -3.51 5.21
N GLU A 22 -14.37 -4.16 5.87
CA GLU A 22 -14.58 -5.61 5.73
C GLU A 22 -14.85 -6.05 4.28
N SER A 23 -15.40 -5.15 3.45
CA SER A 23 -15.70 -5.37 2.04
C SER A 23 -14.56 -5.03 1.07
N THR A 24 -13.45 -4.45 1.55
CA THR A 24 -12.27 -4.23 0.73
C THR A 24 -11.73 -5.59 0.32
N ARG A 25 -11.57 -5.83 -0.99
CA ARG A 25 -11.04 -7.09 -1.52
C ARG A 25 -9.75 -7.45 -0.77
N ILE A 26 -9.83 -8.52 0.00
CA ILE A 26 -8.85 -9.04 0.97
C ILE A 26 -7.46 -9.31 0.35
N THR A 27 -7.33 -9.19 -0.97
CA THR A 27 -6.19 -9.58 -1.79
C THR A 27 -5.14 -8.48 -2.04
N THR A 28 -5.35 -7.25 -1.57
CA THR A 28 -4.33 -6.17 -1.66
C THR A 28 -3.39 -6.24 -0.45
N ASN A 29 -2.09 -6.37 -0.68
CA ASN A 29 -1.06 -6.53 0.37
C ASN A 29 -1.11 -5.47 1.48
N PHE A 30 -1.60 -4.26 1.16
CA PHE A 30 -1.82 -3.17 2.12
C PHE A 30 -2.88 -3.50 3.18
N ALA A 31 -3.95 -4.18 2.77
CA ALA A 31 -5.02 -4.60 3.69
C ALA A 31 -4.51 -5.67 4.67
N ASN A 32 -3.51 -6.48 4.29
CA ASN A 32 -2.89 -7.46 5.19
C ASN A 32 -1.99 -6.79 6.24
N LEU A 33 -1.18 -5.80 5.84
CA LEU A 33 -0.39 -4.99 6.78
C LEU A 33 -1.27 -4.27 7.80
N ALA A 34 -2.48 -3.91 7.38
CA ALA A 34 -3.43 -3.12 8.14
C ALA A 34 -4.39 -3.97 9.03
N ARG A 35 -3.98 -5.16 9.49
CA ARG A 35 -4.82 -6.06 10.32
C ARG A 35 -4.19 -6.46 11.65
N GLY A 36 -5.03 -6.96 12.54
CA GLY A 36 -4.65 -7.49 13.85
C GLY A 36 -4.34 -6.41 14.88
N GLU A 37 -4.01 -6.84 16.09
CA GLU A 37 -3.75 -5.94 17.23
C GLU A 37 -2.54 -5.02 16.98
N ASN A 38 -1.55 -5.48 16.20
CA ASN A 38 -0.32 -4.74 15.86
C ASN A 38 -0.43 -3.92 14.57
N ARG A 39 -1.65 -3.70 14.04
CA ARG A 39 -1.92 -2.97 12.79
C ARG A 39 -1.14 -1.65 12.68
N ARG A 40 -1.28 -0.76 13.67
CA ARG A 40 -0.68 0.57 13.65
C ARG A 40 0.85 0.51 13.60
N GLU A 41 1.44 -0.41 14.37
CA GLU A 41 2.89 -0.59 14.41
C GLU A 41 3.42 -1.11 13.07
N ASN A 42 2.75 -2.10 12.47
CA ASN A 42 3.10 -2.62 11.15
C ASN A 42 3.07 -1.53 10.08
N LEU A 43 2.02 -0.71 10.07
CA LEU A 43 1.88 0.41 9.14
C LEU A 43 2.97 1.46 9.36
N ARG A 44 3.20 1.87 10.61
CA ARG A 44 4.26 2.83 10.97
C ARG A 44 5.63 2.35 10.52
N ASN A 45 5.99 1.10 10.83
CA ASN A 45 7.28 0.51 10.45
C ASN A 45 7.45 0.48 8.93
N THR A 46 6.38 0.14 8.20
CA THR A 46 6.38 0.13 6.73
C THR A 46 6.60 1.54 6.16
N LEU A 47 5.87 2.53 6.65
CA LEU A 47 6.00 3.93 6.20
C LEU A 47 7.40 4.50 6.50
N VAL A 48 7.96 4.19 7.67
CA VAL A 48 9.35 4.54 8.03
C VAL A 48 10.34 3.90 7.08
N MET A 49 10.20 2.60 6.78
CA MET A 49 11.06 1.91 5.82
C MET A 49 11.02 2.57 4.43
N ILE A 50 9.83 2.95 3.95
CA ILE A 50 9.64 3.62 2.66
C ILE A 50 10.33 4.99 2.66
N ASN A 51 10.11 5.78 3.70
CA ASN A 51 10.76 7.08 3.87
C ASN A 51 12.28 6.94 3.85
N ASN A 52 12.83 6.02 4.63
CA ASN A 52 14.27 5.79 4.70
C ASN A 52 14.83 5.38 3.34
N ARG A 53 14.17 4.44 2.64
CA ARG A 53 14.61 4.01 1.32
C ARG A 53 14.59 5.14 0.29
N PHE A 54 13.53 5.95 0.27
CA PHE A 54 13.44 7.09 -0.63
C PHE A 54 14.53 8.13 -0.35
N ASN A 55 14.74 8.48 0.92
CA ASN A 55 15.76 9.45 1.32
C ASN A 55 17.18 8.98 0.98
N THR A 56 17.48 7.68 1.12
CA THR A 56 18.75 7.08 0.69
C THR A 56 18.95 7.19 -0.82
N LEU A 57 17.91 6.98 -1.61
CA LEU A 57 18.00 7.12 -3.07
C LEU A 57 18.18 8.58 -3.50
N ALA A 58 17.47 9.51 -2.86
CA ALA A 58 17.49 10.94 -3.12
C ALA A 58 18.67 11.70 -2.46
N HIS A 59 19.85 11.08 -2.38
CA HIS A 59 21.01 11.58 -1.63
C HIS A 59 21.62 12.89 -2.17
N TRP A 60 21.42 13.22 -3.45
CA TRP A 60 22.08 14.35 -4.15
C TRP A 60 21.79 15.72 -3.54
N ASP A 61 20.64 15.90 -2.89
CA ASP A 61 20.25 17.14 -2.20
C ASP A 61 19.68 16.89 -0.79
N ASN A 62 20.07 15.76 -0.20
CA ASN A 62 19.58 15.24 1.06
C ASN A 62 20.70 14.64 1.94
N PRO A 63 21.66 15.46 2.39
CA PRO A 63 22.84 14.97 3.12
C PRO A 63 22.51 14.31 4.46
N LYS A 64 21.35 14.61 5.05
CA LYS A 64 20.89 14.05 6.34
C LYS A 64 19.92 12.88 6.21
N ALA A 65 19.55 12.51 4.98
CA ALA A 65 18.56 11.46 4.70
C ALA A 65 17.19 11.65 5.40
N ASP A 66 16.79 12.90 5.66
CA ASP A 66 15.56 13.23 6.42
C ASP A 66 14.63 14.24 5.70
N ARG A 67 15.04 14.75 4.54
CA ARG A 67 14.36 15.84 3.81
C ARG A 67 13.00 15.45 3.27
N TYR A 68 12.85 14.23 2.78
CA TYR A 68 11.64 13.82 2.05
C TYR A 68 10.73 12.97 2.93
N SER A 69 9.42 13.14 2.77
CA SER A 69 8.41 12.19 3.24
C SER A 69 7.65 11.66 2.04
N VAL A 70 7.38 10.36 2.04
CA VAL A 70 6.55 9.69 1.06
C VAL A 70 5.17 9.51 1.68
N GLU A 71 4.16 10.03 1.01
CA GLU A 71 2.76 9.88 1.35
C GLU A 71 2.10 8.97 0.32
N LEU A 72 1.21 8.08 0.78
CA LEU A 72 0.56 7.10 -0.07
C LEU A 72 -0.96 7.28 0.01
N GLU A 73 -1.61 7.25 -1.14
CA GLU A 73 -3.06 7.29 -1.27
C GLU A 73 -3.51 6.02 -1.98
N ILE A 74 -4.56 5.39 -1.49
CA ILE A 74 -5.26 4.32 -2.19
C ILE A 74 -6.32 4.96 -3.05
N ILE A 75 -6.23 4.75 -4.35
CA ILE A 75 -7.28 5.09 -5.31
C ILE A 75 -8.06 3.83 -5.61
N SER A 76 -9.32 3.79 -5.17
CA SER A 76 -10.24 2.68 -5.37
C SER A 76 -11.28 3.06 -6.43
N VAL A 77 -11.49 2.17 -7.40
CA VAL A 77 -12.57 2.28 -8.37
C VAL A 77 -13.61 1.22 -8.02
N GLU A 78 -14.84 1.68 -7.77
CA GLU A 78 -16.00 0.84 -7.51
C GLU A 78 -16.92 0.84 -8.72
N MET A 79 -17.47 -0.33 -9.06
CA MET A 79 -18.47 -0.49 -10.11
C MET A 79 -19.81 -0.82 -9.47
N ARG A 80 -20.87 -0.17 -9.97
CA ARG A 80 -22.27 -0.50 -9.65
C ARG A 80 -22.99 -0.92 -10.92
N ILE A 81 -23.73 -2.02 -10.81
CA ILE A 81 -24.65 -2.51 -11.83
C ILE A 81 -26.06 -2.23 -11.28
N GLU A 82 -26.88 -1.49 -12.02
CA GLU A 82 -28.21 -1.04 -11.55
C GLU A 82 -29.10 -2.18 -11.03
N ASP A 83 -28.95 -3.38 -11.59
CA ASP A 83 -29.76 -4.58 -11.31
C ASP A 83 -29.28 -5.39 -10.09
N GLN A 84 -28.13 -5.06 -9.48
CA GLN A 84 -27.55 -5.85 -8.36
C GLN A 84 -27.49 -5.11 -7.01
N GLY A 85 -27.85 -3.81 -6.96
CA GLY A 85 -27.95 -3.00 -5.73
C GLY A 85 -26.64 -2.73 -4.96
N ALA A 86 -25.65 -3.62 -5.06
CA ALA A 86 -24.36 -3.52 -4.38
C ALA A 86 -23.27 -3.00 -5.31
N SER A 87 -22.38 -2.17 -4.76
CA SER A 87 -21.17 -1.69 -5.45
C SER A 87 -20.01 -2.61 -5.09
N PHE A 88 -19.14 -2.95 -6.03
CA PHE A 88 -17.98 -3.80 -5.76
C PHE A 88 -16.69 -3.16 -6.29
N PRO A 89 -15.55 -3.33 -5.57
CA PRO A 89 -14.28 -2.78 -5.99
C PRO A 89 -13.75 -3.52 -7.22
N VAL A 90 -13.42 -2.77 -8.27
CA VAL A 90 -12.85 -3.30 -9.52
C VAL A 90 -11.34 -3.06 -9.62
N ILE A 91 -10.84 -1.92 -9.14
CA ILE A 91 -9.41 -1.57 -9.19
C ILE A 91 -9.01 -0.88 -7.89
N GLU A 92 -7.84 -1.21 -7.36
CA GLU A 92 -7.17 -0.43 -6.30
C GLU A 92 -5.71 -0.21 -6.70
N ILE A 93 -5.26 1.04 -6.64
CA ILE A 93 -3.88 1.43 -6.96
C ILE A 93 -3.34 2.38 -5.89
N LEU A 94 -2.04 2.31 -5.63
CA LEU A 94 -1.38 3.32 -4.81
C LEU A 94 -0.92 4.49 -5.68
N LYS A 95 -1.31 5.69 -5.27
CA LYS A 95 -0.74 6.95 -5.71
C LYS A 95 0.29 7.40 -4.68
N THR A 96 1.50 7.65 -5.14
CA THR A 96 2.59 8.16 -4.30
C THR A 96 2.66 9.68 -4.43
N ASN A 97 2.84 10.36 -3.30
CA ASN A 97 3.12 11.78 -3.23
C ASN A 97 4.42 11.97 -2.42
N ILE A 98 5.24 12.93 -2.82
CA ILE A 98 6.49 13.26 -2.13
C ILE A 98 6.32 14.64 -1.49
N LEU A 99 6.48 14.71 -0.18
CA LEU A 99 6.57 15.96 0.57
C LEU A 99 8.05 16.32 0.75
N ASP A 100 8.49 17.40 0.13
CA ASP A 100 9.79 18.01 0.43
C ASP A 100 9.67 18.88 1.68
N LYS A 101 10.17 18.42 2.82
CA LYS A 101 10.09 19.14 4.10
C LYS A 101 10.92 20.43 4.09
N LYS A 102 11.90 20.57 3.19
CA LYS A 102 12.71 21.80 3.09
C LYS A 102 11.94 22.91 2.40
N THR A 103 11.22 22.58 1.32
CA THR A 103 10.48 23.57 0.53
C THR A 103 8.99 23.62 0.84
N GLN A 104 8.49 22.67 1.66
CA GLN A 104 7.07 22.48 1.99
C GLN A 104 6.20 22.25 0.73
N LYS A 105 6.80 21.73 -0.33
CA LYS A 105 6.10 21.42 -1.57
C LYS A 105 5.73 19.94 -1.61
N ARG A 106 4.48 19.69 -2.03
CA ARG A 106 4.03 18.36 -2.43
C ARG A 106 4.29 18.18 -3.92
N ILE A 107 4.98 17.10 -4.24
CA ILE A 107 5.32 16.67 -5.59
C ILE A 107 4.49 15.42 -5.86
N GLU A 108 3.60 15.48 -6.83
CA GLU A 108 2.82 14.31 -7.23
C GLU A 108 3.73 13.28 -7.89
N GLY A 109 3.70 12.05 -7.39
CA GLY A 109 4.38 10.91 -7.98
C GLY A 109 3.54 10.25 -9.07
N ILE A 110 4.15 9.28 -9.76
CA ILE A 110 3.48 8.54 -10.83
C ILE A 110 2.46 7.56 -10.23
N VAL A 111 1.23 7.64 -10.72
CA VAL A 111 0.17 6.66 -10.46
C VAL A 111 0.50 5.37 -11.22
N GLY A 112 0.54 4.22 -10.54
CA GLY A 112 0.74 2.92 -11.22
C GLY A 112 1.89 2.06 -10.70
N ASN A 113 2.66 2.52 -9.72
CA ASN A 113 3.48 1.60 -8.94
C ASN A 113 2.55 0.77 -8.06
N ASN A 114 2.27 -0.44 -8.51
CA ASN A 114 1.64 -1.42 -7.65
C ASN A 114 2.67 -1.78 -6.57
N PHE A 115 2.72 -1.01 -5.49
CA PHE A 115 3.58 -1.27 -4.33
C PHE A 115 3.28 -2.65 -3.71
N SER A 116 2.21 -3.33 -4.17
CA SER A 116 2.00 -4.75 -3.93
C SER A 116 3.17 -5.60 -4.46
N SER A 117 3.91 -5.20 -5.50
CA SER A 117 5.14 -5.87 -5.90
C SER A 117 6.20 -5.84 -4.79
N TYR A 118 6.40 -4.70 -4.14
CA TYR A 118 7.42 -4.56 -3.10
C TYR A 118 7.03 -5.27 -1.80
N VAL A 119 5.76 -5.20 -1.39
CA VAL A 119 5.27 -5.93 -0.21
C VAL A 119 5.20 -7.44 -0.49
N ARG A 120 4.85 -7.86 -1.71
CA ARG A 120 4.90 -9.28 -2.11
C ARG A 120 6.35 -9.78 -2.09
N ASP A 121 7.30 -9.02 -2.61
CA ASP A 121 8.72 -9.40 -2.53
C ASP A 121 9.23 -9.41 -1.09
N TYR A 122 8.83 -8.48 -0.22
CA TYR A 122 9.24 -8.49 1.20
C TYR A 122 8.62 -9.66 1.97
N ASP A 123 7.32 -9.91 1.81
CA ASP A 123 6.61 -11.01 2.48
C ASP A 123 7.18 -12.37 2.04
N PHE A 124 7.37 -12.59 0.74
CA PHE A 124 7.84 -13.87 0.22
C PHE A 124 9.37 -14.03 0.26
N SER A 125 10.15 -12.96 0.11
CA SER A 125 11.63 -13.05 0.03
C SER A 125 12.33 -12.71 1.35
N VAL A 126 11.66 -12.07 2.31
CA VAL A 126 12.28 -11.66 3.59
C VAL A 126 11.57 -12.30 4.78
N LEU A 127 10.26 -12.10 4.95
CA LEU A 127 9.53 -12.60 6.12
C LEU A 127 9.29 -14.11 6.08
N LEU A 128 8.93 -14.67 4.92
CA LEU A 128 8.67 -16.10 4.77
C LEU A 128 9.93 -16.96 5.06
N PRO A 129 11.13 -16.64 4.55
CA PRO A 129 12.35 -17.35 4.95
C PRO A 129 12.69 -17.20 6.43
N ALA A 130 12.46 -16.03 7.03
CA ALA A 130 12.71 -15.80 8.46
C ALA A 130 11.76 -16.63 9.34
N HIS A 131 10.49 -16.73 8.95
CA HIS A 131 9.50 -17.57 9.60
C HIS A 131 9.84 -19.07 9.46
N ASN A 132 10.24 -19.51 8.27
CA ASN A 132 10.63 -20.91 8.00
C ASN A 132 11.89 -21.34 8.76
N LYS A 133 12.83 -20.43 9.03
CA LYS A 133 14.01 -20.69 9.86
C LYS A 133 13.67 -20.86 11.35
N LYS A 134 12.60 -20.23 11.83
CA LYS A 134 12.16 -20.34 13.24
C LYS A 134 11.24 -21.51 13.52
N HIS A 135 10.49 -22.00 12.53
CA HIS A 135 9.44 -23.00 12.73
C HIS A 135 9.70 -24.35 12.03
N GLY A 136 10.89 -24.60 11.50
CA GLY A 136 11.19 -25.86 10.81
C GLY A 136 10.35 -25.99 9.53
N GLY A 137 10.77 -25.26 8.50
CA GLY A 137 10.20 -25.18 7.15
C GLY A 137 9.01 -26.08 6.80
N ILE A 138 7.87 -25.45 6.47
CA ILE A 138 6.72 -26.12 5.84
C ILE A 138 6.99 -26.24 4.33
N TYR A 139 7.99 -27.03 3.95
CA TYR A 139 8.07 -27.64 2.63
C TYR A 139 8.79 -28.99 2.79
N HIS A 140 7.98 -30.04 2.90
CA HIS A 140 8.39 -31.36 2.46
C HIS A 140 7.53 -31.74 1.27
N SER A 141 8.19 -32.48 0.38
CA SER A 141 7.71 -33.25 -0.78
C SER A 141 7.47 -32.49 -2.09
N GLY A 142 8.22 -32.93 -3.11
CA GLY A 142 8.04 -32.63 -4.53
C GLY A 142 9.35 -32.40 -5.26
#